data_AF-A0A5S4V908-F1
#
_entry.id   AF-A0A5S4V908-F1
#
_cell.length_a   1.000
_cell.length_b   1.000
_cell.length_c   1.000
_cell.angle_alpha   90.00
_cell.angle_beta   90.00
_cell.angle_gamma   90.00
#
_symmetry.space_group_name_H-M   'P 1'
#
loop_
_entity.id
_entity.type
_entity.pdbx_description
1 polymer ?
#
loop_
_entity_poly.entity_id
_entity_poly.type
_entity_poly.pdbx_seq_one_letter_code
_entity_poly.pdbx_strand_id
1 'polypeptide(L)'
;MIALSWLLIIAIIGGALALVDGILRLRARGGSTIVGIIEIVVAGLFLLALLIPAIPFGAIVLGVVTLIVLAVALFAGGRTGRTITIIALVAIALYLILANRWLVIPGIN
;
A
#
# COMPACT_ATOMS: atom_id res chain seq x y z
N MET A 1 19.43 -1.04 -12.94
CA MET A 1 18.34 -1.04 -13.94
C MET A 1 17.12 -1.63 -13.26
N ILE A 2 15.97 -0.94 -13.28
CA ILE A 2 14.72 -1.48 -12.73
C ILE A 2 14.05 -2.25 -13.86
N ALA A 3 14.04 -3.58 -13.77
CA ALA A 3 13.26 -4.41 -14.68
C ALA A 3 11.78 -4.28 -14.31
N LEU A 4 10.93 -3.98 -15.27
CA LEU A 4 9.49 -3.94 -15.06
C LEU A 4 9.00 -5.39 -14.89
N SER A 5 8.76 -5.81 -13.65
CA SER A 5 8.21 -7.12 -13.32
C SER A 5 6.74 -7.00 -12.94
N TRP A 6 5.98 -8.09 -13.11
CA TRP A 6 4.59 -8.17 -12.65
C TRP A 6 4.48 -7.89 -11.15
N LEU A 7 5.44 -8.37 -10.35
CA LEU A 7 5.51 -8.09 -8.92
C LEU A 7 5.63 -6.58 -8.63
N LEU A 8 6.50 -5.87 -9.36
CA LEU A 8 6.66 -4.43 -9.21
C LEU A 8 5.38 -3.67 -9.59
N ILE A 9 4.70 -4.10 -10.66
CA ILE A 9 3.43 -3.48 -11.10
C ILE A 9 2.36 -3.64 -10.01
N ILE A 10 2.22 -4.84 -9.42
CA ILE A 10 1.29 -5.09 -8.33
C ILE A 10 1.60 -4.19 -7.13
N ALA A 11 2.89 -4.07 -6.77
CA ALA A 11 3.34 -3.20 -5.67
C ALA A 11 2.99 -1.72 -5.92
N ILE A 12 3.26 -1.22 -7.13
CA ILE A 12 2.96 0.17 -7.51
C ILE A 12 1.45 0.42 -7.49
N ILE A 13 0.64 -0.48 -8.04
CA ILE A 13 -0.83 -0.36 -8.03
C ILE A 13 -1.34 -0.32 -6.59
N GLY A 14 -0.89 -1.26 -5.74
CA GLY A 14 -1.29 -1.31 -4.33
C GLY A 14 -0.92 -0.02 -3.57
N GLY A 15 0.33 0.43 -3.71
CA GLY A 15 0.80 1.66 -3.07
C GLY A 15 0.10 2.92 -3.59
N ALA A 16 -0.16 3.01 -4.90
CA ALA A 16 -0.86 4.15 -5.49
C ALA A 16 -2.32 4.21 -5.04
N LEU A 17 -3.01 3.07 -4.97
CA LEU A 17 -4.38 3.02 -4.45
C LEU A 17 -4.45 3.40 -2.97
N ALA A 18 -3.48 2.95 -2.16
CA ALA A 18 -3.38 3.35 -0.75
C ALA A 18 -3.15 4.85 -0.60
N LEU A 19 -2.28 5.44 -1.43
CA LEU A 19 -2.04 6.88 -1.44
C LEU A 19 -3.31 7.67 -1.81
N VAL A 20 -4.04 7.22 -2.84
CA VAL A 20 -5.31 7.83 -3.26
C VAL A 20 -6.35 7.71 -2.16
N ASP A 21 -6.47 6.56 -1.50
CA ASP A 21 -7.41 6.36 -0.39
C ASP A 21 -7.13 7.33 0.76
N GLY A 22 -5.87 7.45 1.18
CA GLY A 22 -5.44 8.41 2.19
C GLY A 22 -5.80 9.86 1.82
N ILE A 23 -5.55 10.27 0.57
CA ILE A 23 -5.91 11.62 0.08
C ILE A 23 -7.43 11.84 0.12
N LEU A 24 -8.22 10.87 -0.33
CA LEU A 24 -9.69 10.96 -0.32
C LEU A 24 -10.24 11.04 1.11
N ARG A 25 -9.63 10.29 2.03
CA ARG A 25 -10.01 10.27 3.45
C ARG A 25 -9.76 11.61 4.13
N LEU A 26 -8.65 12.29 3.81
CA LEU A 26 -8.39 13.65 4.28
C LEU A 26 -9.42 14.67 3.77
N ARG A 27 -10.00 14.42 2.59
CA ARG A 27 -11.01 15.30 1.99
C ARG A 27 -12.43 15.04 2.49
N ALA A 28 -12.68 13.86 3.07
CA ALA A 28 -14.00 13.49 3.57
C ALA A 28 -14.34 14.24 4.87
N ARG A 29 -15.48 14.93 4.89
CA ARG A 29 -16.01 15.57 6.12
C ARG A 29 -16.39 14.47 7.13
N GLY A 30 -15.68 14.41 8.25
CA GLY A 30 -15.87 13.38 9.29
C GLY A 30 -14.97 12.14 9.15
N GLY A 31 -14.02 12.13 8.21
CA GLY A 31 -12.96 11.13 8.15
C GLY A 31 -11.95 11.30 9.30
N SER A 32 -11.29 10.21 9.70
CA SER A 32 -10.18 10.28 10.65
C SER A 32 -8.96 10.93 9.98
N THR A 33 -8.79 12.24 10.21
CA THR A 33 -7.68 13.03 9.65
C THR A 33 -6.33 12.43 9.98
N ILE A 34 -6.15 11.93 11.21
CA ILE A 34 -4.90 11.34 11.67
C ILE A 34 -4.56 10.08 10.85
N VAL A 35 -5.55 9.20 10.66
CA VAL A 35 -5.35 7.97 9.86
C VAL A 35 -5.01 8.32 8.42
N GLY A 36 -5.69 9.30 7.81
CA GLY A 36 -5.39 9.74 6.45
C GLY A 36 -3.97 10.31 6.28
N ILE A 37 -3.46 11.07 7.26
CA ILE A 37 -2.08 11.58 7.21
C ILE A 37 -1.08 10.42 7.26
N ILE A 38 -1.26 9.49 8.21
CA ILE A 38 -0.38 8.33 8.37
C ILE A 38 -0.39 7.49 7.10
N GLU A 39 -1.57 7.24 6.54
CA GLU A 39 -1.75 6.48 5.31
C GLU A 39 -0.99 7.08 4.14
N ILE A 40 -1.10 8.39 3.92
CA ILE A 40 -0.36 9.08 2.85
C ILE A 40 1.15 8.98 3.05
N VAL A 41 1.64 9.23 4.27
CA VAL A 41 3.07 9.21 4.56
C VAL A 41 3.63 7.81 4.34
N VAL A 42 2.97 6.79 4.90
CA VAL A 42 3.42 5.40 4.81
C VAL A 42 3.33 4.88 3.37
N ALA A 43 2.23 5.14 2.66
CA ALA A 43 2.08 4.74 1.26
C ALA A 43 3.08 5.45 0.34
N GLY A 44 3.34 6.74 0.58
CA GLY A 44 4.36 7.50 -0.13
C GLY A 44 5.76 6.93 0.10
N LEU A 45 6.13 6.65 1.35
CA LEU A 45 7.41 6.02 1.68
C LEU A 45 7.53 4.62 1.06
N PHE A 46 6.47 3.82 1.08
CA PHE A 46 6.44 2.51 0.43
C PHE A 46 6.71 2.62 -1.08
N LEU A 47 6.00 3.52 -1.78
CA LEU A 47 6.21 3.75 -3.21
C LEU A 47 7.63 4.22 -3.52
N LEU A 48 8.19 5.13 -2.71
CA LEU A 48 9.57 5.56 -2.87
C LEU A 48 10.55 4.41 -2.65
N ALA A 49 10.31 3.54 -1.66
CA ALA A 49 11.15 2.39 -1.36
C ALA A 49 11.18 1.32 -2.46
N LEU A 50 10.17 1.27 -3.34
CA LEU A 50 10.18 0.38 -4.51
C LEU A 50 11.24 0.77 -5.55
N LEU A 51 11.61 2.04 -5.59
CA LEU A 51 12.47 2.62 -6.63
C LEU A 51 13.83 3.07 -6.07
N ILE A 52 13.88 3.41 -4.78
CA ILE A 52 15.04 4.01 -4.11
C ILE A 52 15.51 3.09 -2.98
N PRO A 53 16.61 2.33 -3.17
CA PRO A 53 17.14 1.40 -2.16
C PRO A 53 17.63 2.08 -0.87
N ALA A 54 17.91 3.37 -0.92
CA ALA A 54 18.39 4.15 0.23
C ALA A 54 17.28 4.54 1.23
N ILE A 55 16.02 4.24 0.93
CA ILE A 55 14.92 4.48 1.86
C ILE A 55 15.04 3.50 3.04
N PRO A 56 15.06 3.98 4.30
CA PRO A 56 15.18 3.13 5.47
C PRO A 56 14.03 2.12 5.58
N PHE A 57 14.29 0.99 6.26
CA PHE A 57 13.38 -0.14 6.48
C PHE A 57 13.06 -1.00 5.24
N GLY A 58 13.19 -0.46 4.02
CA GLY A 58 12.98 -1.19 2.77
C GLY A 58 11.51 -1.45 2.42
N ALA A 59 11.26 -1.86 1.18
CA ALA A 59 9.91 -1.98 0.62
C ALA A 59 9.03 -3.03 1.33
N ILE A 60 9.61 -4.14 1.82
CA ILE A 60 8.82 -5.18 2.52
C ILE A 60 8.26 -4.64 3.83
N VAL A 61 9.10 -4.00 4.66
CA VAL A 61 8.65 -3.46 5.95
C VAL A 61 7.62 -2.36 5.74
N LEU A 62 7.89 -1.43 4.82
CA LEU A 62 6.94 -0.36 4.50
C LEU A 62 5.64 -0.89 3.89
N GLY A 63 5.68 -1.97 3.11
CA GLY A 63 4.49 -2.67 2.62
C GLY A 63 3.66 -3.25 3.76
N VAL A 64 4.30 -3.88 4.76
CA VAL A 64 3.61 -4.39 5.96
C VAL A 64 2.97 -3.25 6.76
N VAL A 65 3.68 -2.14 6.98
CA VAL A 65 3.12 -0.98 7.67
C VAL A 65 1.94 -0.40 6.87
N THR A 66 2.05 -0.30 5.54
CA THR A 66 0.96 0.16 4.68
C THR A 66 -0.27 -0.74 4.82
N LEU A 67 -0.07 -2.07 4.84
CA LEU A 67 -1.14 -3.04 5.03
C LEU A 67 -1.86 -2.84 6.37
N ILE A 68 -1.11 -2.63 7.45
CA ILE A 68 -1.66 -2.38 8.80
C ILE A 68 -2.46 -1.08 8.80
N VAL A 69 -1.92 -0.01 8.21
CA VAL A 69 -2.60 1.28 8.16
C VAL A 69 -3.90 1.19 7.37
N LEU A 70 -3.92 0.52 6.21
CA LEU A 70 -5.13 0.26 5.44
C LEU A 70 -6.16 -0.55 6.23
N ALA A 71 -5.71 -1.57 6.99
CA ALA A 71 -6.59 -2.35 7.85
C ALA A 71 -7.24 -1.47 8.92
N VAL A 72 -6.45 -0.63 9.62
CA VAL A 72 -6.97 0.34 10.59
C VAL A 72 -7.94 1.33 9.91
N ALA A 73 -7.60 1.82 8.73
CA ALA A 73 -8.39 2.76 7.95
C ALA A 73 -9.75 2.18 7.52
N LEU A 74 -9.81 0.87 7.27
CA LEU A 74 -11.05 0.16 6.93
C LEU A 74 -12.07 0.14 8.09
N PHE A 75 -11.58 0.08 9.32
CA PHE A 75 -12.42 0.09 10.53
C PHE A 75 -12.70 1.50 11.04
N ALA A 76 -11.73 2.41 10.97
CA ALA A 76 -11.85 3.77 11.46
C ALA A 76 -12.56 4.71 10.48
N GLY A 77 -12.57 4.40 9.18
CA GLY A 77 -13.31 5.15 8.18
C GLY A 77 -14.76 4.67 8.09
N GLY A 78 -15.70 5.61 8.05
CA GLY A 78 -17.09 5.32 7.74
C GLY A 78 -17.30 4.62 6.38
N ARG A 79 -18.55 4.46 5.96
CA ARG A 79 -18.90 3.64 4.78
C ARG A 79 -18.27 4.10 3.44
N THR A 80 -17.89 5.36 3.33
CA THR A 80 -17.35 5.96 2.09
C THR A 80 -15.88 5.56 1.89
N GLY A 81 -15.53 5.03 0.71
CA GLY A 81 -14.14 4.73 0.32
C GLY A 81 -13.68 3.28 0.51
N ARG A 82 -14.49 2.42 1.15
CA ARG A 82 -14.10 1.03 1.47
C ARG A 82 -13.60 0.22 0.26
N THR A 83 -14.17 0.42 -0.93
CA THR A 83 -13.77 -0.33 -2.12
C THR A 83 -12.30 -0.10 -2.47
N ILE A 84 -11.83 1.16 -2.42
CA ILE A 84 -10.42 1.49 -2.73
C ILE A 84 -9.51 0.88 -1.66
N THR A 85 -9.86 1.06 -0.39
CA THR A 85 -9.12 0.46 0.73
C THR A 85 -8.99 -1.07 0.57
N ILE A 86 -10.08 -1.76 0.22
CA ILE A 86 -10.09 -3.22 0.04
C ILE A 86 -9.18 -3.64 -1.13
N ILE A 87 -9.30 -2.98 -2.28
CA ILE A 87 -8.47 -3.31 -3.45
C ILE A 87 -6.99 -3.06 -3.15
N ALA A 88 -6.66 -1.94 -2.52
CA ALA A 88 -5.29 -1.63 -2.08
C ALA A 88 -4.76 -2.70 -1.11
N LEU A 89 -5.58 -3.10 -0.14
CA LEU A 89 -5.22 -4.09 0.88
C LEU A 89 -4.94 -5.46 0.25
N VAL A 90 -5.78 -5.90 -0.69
CA VAL A 90 -5.56 -7.15 -1.44
C VAL A 90 -4.30 -7.07 -2.30
N ALA A 91 -4.08 -5.98 -3.02
CA ALA A 91 -2.91 -5.81 -3.87
C ALA A 91 -1.60 -5.84 -3.06
N ILE A 92 -1.56 -5.13 -1.92
CA ILE A 92 -0.40 -5.12 -1.03
C ILE A 92 -0.19 -6.48 -0.38
N ALA A 93 -1.26 -7.17 0.05
CA ALA A 93 -1.17 -8.52 0.60
C ALA A 93 -0.57 -9.50 -0.43
N LEU A 94 -1.05 -9.46 -1.67
CA LEU A 94 -0.51 -10.27 -2.77
C LEU A 94 0.96 -9.95 -3.02
N TYR A 95 1.32 -8.67 -3.08
CA TYR A 95 2.72 -8.25 -3.20
C TYR A 95 3.58 -8.86 -2.08
N LEU A 96 3.15 -8.78 -0.82
CA LEU A 96 3.93 -9.28 0.32
C LEU A 96 4.09 -10.81 0.29
N ILE A 97 3.03 -11.55 -0.05
CA ILE A 97 3.06 -13.01 -0.18
C ILE A 97 4.07 -13.43 -1.26
N LEU A 98 4.00 -12.77 -2.42
CA LEU A 98 4.87 -13.07 -3.55
C LEU A 98 6.32 -12.61 -3.29
N ALA A 99 6.52 -11.41 -2.74
CA ALA A 99 7.85 -10.88 -2.44
C ALA A 99 8.61 -11.75 -1.41
N ASN A 100 7.90 -12.35 -0.45
CA ASN A 100 8.49 -13.27 0.53
C ASN A 100 8.55 -14.74 0.04
N ARG A 101 8.14 -15.03 -1.19
CA ARG A 101 8.10 -16.39 -1.78
C ARG A 101 7.29 -17.40 -0.97
N TRP A 102 6.26 -16.94 -0.26
CA TRP A 102 5.31 -17.85 0.40
C TRP A 102 4.43 -18.59 -0.62
N LEU A 103 4.25 -17.98 -1.79
CA LEU A 103 3.72 -18.59 -2.99
C LEU A 103 4.65 -18.23 -4.15
N VAL A 104 5.03 -19.22 -4.96
CA VAL A 104 5.91 -19.01 -6.12
C VAL A 104 5.11 -19.24 -7.39
N ILE A 105 5.03 -18.22 -8.25
CA ILE A 105 4.34 -18.26 -9.53
C ILE A 105 5.37 -17.96 -10.63
N PRO A 106 5.73 -18.96 -11.46
CA PRO A 106 6.69 -18.77 -12.54
C PRO A 106 6.29 -17.60 -13.46
N GLY A 107 7.22 -16.67 -13.67
CA GLY A 107 7.01 -15.48 -14.49
C GLY A 107 6.49 -14.26 -13.72
N ILE A 108 6.19 -14.38 -12.41
CA ILE A 108 5.80 -13.25 -11.55
C ILE A 108 6.85 -12.97 -10.47
N ASN A 109 7.26 -13.98 -9.70
CA ASN A 109 8.19 -13.84 -8.55
C ASN A 109 9.17 -15.01 -8.39
#